data_AF-A0AA49JZJ4-F1
#
_entry.id   AF-A0AA49JZJ4-F1
#
_cell.length_a   1.000
_cell.length_b   1.000
_cell.length_c   1.000
_cell.angle_alpha   90.00
_cell.angle_beta   90.00
_cell.angle_gamma   90.00
#
_symmetry.space_group_name_H-M   'P 1'
#
loop_
_entity.id
_entity.type
_entity.pdbx_description
1 polymer ?
#
loop_
_entity_poly.entity_id
_entity_poly.type
_entity_poly.pdbx_seq_one_letter_code
_entity_poly.pdbx_strand_id
1 'polypeptide(L)'
;MRLPPLATALVPALALLTAPALLDAQAPTPALSRADSLLLYEILSAEDRRDSTAIALSRGEAHPDARIAHIARRARARLRDSTFAARSTLGQPDAARPFPTWAEPEWAGRYRALGGRDGACDPLLAALADSAAQVRQRAIVLGGMRASCVGHDALRTRLVAIAREGSTNVANRRPPAPSWQLAADAVVTLSRVAPEEARPIAERFSRHAQPGLRRAAARAATVLRDSSLLTSLAGDRDGNVREAAIRGLSSVVGHAADQRYLRFLGFSTPQVALAAAEALKGTTDTAATHAASVELARRVERNWASERDIRNALRAVLGQPPREAWQPGRPDSLPWDVVALALGDRRLVEVTMSRLHGGNGFTVELRGDLAPIQAARVLAHVRAGRYNGTAWHRVEPNFVIQGGSPHDNEYSGSGRFIVDELGTVAHPRGTVGMSTRGHSTGDLQWFVNLRDNARLVGAYTVFGVVVEGMDAVDAVMEGDEIYVMREVSASRPARP
;
A
#
# COMPACT_ATOMS: atom_id res chain seq x y z
N MET A 1 47.12 -47.45 47.25
CA MET A 1 46.47 -47.57 45.91
C MET A 1 46.37 -46.16 45.34
N ARG A 2 47.10 -45.88 44.24
CA ARG A 2 47.23 -44.57 43.58
C ARG A 2 46.12 -44.38 42.53
N LEU A 3 45.75 -43.13 42.26
CA LEU A 3 44.74 -42.61 41.31
C LEU A 3 44.82 -43.20 39.89
N PRO A 4 43.73 -43.08 39.08
CA PRO A 4 43.78 -42.12 37.96
C PRO A 4 42.46 -41.33 37.71
N PRO A 5 42.47 -40.35 36.77
CA PRO A 5 41.56 -39.20 36.74
C PRO A 5 40.51 -39.19 35.60
N LEU A 6 39.57 -38.24 35.77
CA LEU A 6 38.74 -37.50 34.78
C LEU A 6 38.73 -37.98 33.31
N ALA A 7 37.54 -38.37 32.84
CA ALA A 7 37.19 -38.41 31.42
C ALA A 7 36.00 -37.48 31.14
N THR A 8 36.30 -36.49 30.30
CA THR A 8 35.43 -35.56 29.59
C THR A 8 34.37 -36.27 28.75
N ALA A 9 33.11 -35.89 28.89
CA ALA A 9 32.06 -36.17 27.90
C ALA A 9 31.46 -34.83 27.44
N LEU A 10 31.97 -34.33 26.31
CA LEU A 10 31.33 -33.28 25.52
C LEU A 10 30.03 -33.86 24.92
N VAL A 11 28.89 -33.31 25.29
CA VAL A 11 27.65 -33.43 24.52
C VAL A 11 27.75 -32.44 23.36
N PRO A 12 27.64 -32.85 22.09
CA PRO A 12 27.65 -31.90 21.00
C PRO A 12 26.32 -31.15 21.02
N ALA A 13 26.41 -29.81 21.09
CA ALA A 13 25.28 -28.95 20.83
C ALA A 13 24.81 -29.20 19.39
N LEU A 14 23.61 -29.77 19.25
CA LEU A 14 22.93 -29.90 17.99
C LEU A 14 22.51 -28.49 17.54
N ALA A 15 23.38 -27.82 16.78
CA ALA A 15 23.03 -26.60 16.07
C ALA A 15 21.95 -26.96 15.05
N LEU A 16 20.71 -26.62 15.36
CA LEU A 16 19.62 -26.51 14.39
C LEU A 16 20.03 -25.40 13.40
N LEU A 17 20.75 -25.80 12.36
CA LEU A 17 20.94 -25.02 11.15
C LEU A 17 19.54 -24.84 10.52
N THR A 18 18.92 -23.70 10.81
CA THR A 18 17.83 -23.19 9.99
C THR A 18 18.42 -22.89 8.62
N ALA A 19 18.28 -23.81 7.68
CA ALA A 19 18.50 -23.53 6.28
C ALA A 19 17.58 -22.35 5.90
N PRO A 20 18.12 -21.23 5.36
CA PRO A 20 17.24 -20.30 4.68
C PRO A 20 16.67 -21.06 3.49
N ALA A 21 15.35 -21.06 3.35
CA ALA A 21 14.72 -21.46 2.12
C ALA A 21 15.33 -20.59 1.00
N LEU A 22 16.23 -21.18 0.22
CA LEU A 22 16.68 -20.62 -1.04
C LEU A 22 15.45 -20.57 -1.93
N LEU A 23 14.75 -19.43 -1.89
CA LEU A 23 13.92 -18.98 -2.99
C LEU A 23 14.83 -19.01 -4.21
N ASP A 24 14.56 -19.92 -5.14
CA ASP A 24 15.13 -19.89 -6.48
C ASP A 24 14.71 -18.56 -7.12
N ALA A 25 15.53 -17.53 -6.90
CA ALA A 25 15.37 -16.25 -7.57
C ALA A 25 15.67 -16.52 -9.05
N GLN A 26 14.62 -16.60 -9.88
CA GLN A 26 14.77 -16.63 -11.32
C GLN A 26 15.73 -15.51 -11.75
N ALA A 27 16.72 -15.87 -12.57
CA ALA A 27 17.70 -14.92 -13.07
C ALA A 27 16.99 -13.70 -13.68
N PRO A 28 17.42 -12.47 -13.37
CA PRO A 28 16.78 -11.28 -13.90
C PRO A 28 16.76 -11.32 -15.42
N THR A 29 15.59 -11.04 -16.01
CA THR A 29 15.42 -10.91 -17.46
C THR A 29 16.45 -9.91 -17.99
N PRO A 30 17.14 -10.19 -19.11
CA PRO A 30 18.12 -9.25 -19.63
C PRO A 30 17.47 -7.87 -19.85
N ALA A 31 18.23 -6.81 -19.58
CA ALA A 31 17.77 -5.45 -19.81
C ALA A 31 17.92 -5.08 -21.30
N LEU A 32 17.01 -4.24 -21.79
CA LEU A 32 17.19 -3.54 -23.05
C LEU A 32 18.39 -2.58 -22.94
N SER A 33 19.00 -2.24 -24.08
CA SER A 33 19.97 -1.14 -24.09
C SER A 33 19.29 0.17 -23.65
N ARG A 34 20.07 1.15 -23.19
CA ARG A 34 19.51 2.46 -22.82
C ARG A 34 18.78 3.11 -24.00
N ALA A 35 19.34 3.01 -25.21
CA ALA A 35 18.75 3.57 -26.41
C ALA A 35 17.41 2.90 -26.75
N ASP A 36 17.36 1.57 -26.68
CA ASP A 36 16.14 0.81 -26.96
C ASP A 36 15.08 1.03 -25.89
N SER A 37 15.47 1.13 -24.62
CA SER A 37 14.55 1.40 -23.52
C SER A 37 13.86 2.77 -23.69
N LEU A 38 14.65 3.80 -24.04
CA LEU A 38 14.12 5.14 -24.29
C LEU A 38 13.20 5.15 -25.52
N LEU A 39 13.63 4.55 -26.63
CA LEU A 39 12.82 4.48 -27.85
C LEU A 39 11.50 3.74 -27.63
N LEU A 40 11.56 2.59 -26.95
CA LEU A 40 10.37 1.78 -26.64
C LEU A 40 9.40 2.56 -25.75
N TYR A 41 9.91 3.24 -24.72
CA TYR A 41 9.08 4.13 -23.90
C TYR A 41 8.44 5.25 -24.72
N GLU A 42 9.18 5.92 -25.59
CA GLU A 42 8.65 6.99 -26.44
C GLU A 42 7.54 6.47 -27.37
N ILE A 43 7.68 5.27 -27.93
CA ILE A 43 6.65 4.61 -28.76
C ILE A 43 5.39 4.32 -27.95
N LEU A 44 5.54 3.67 -26.78
CA LEU A 44 4.41 3.31 -25.92
C LEU A 44 3.71 4.56 -25.37
N SER A 45 4.47 5.59 -25.00
CA SER A 45 3.95 6.88 -24.55
C SER A 45 3.22 7.64 -25.66
N ALA A 46 3.62 7.47 -26.92
CA ALA A 46 2.91 8.05 -28.05
C ALA A 46 1.56 7.36 -28.27
N GLU A 47 1.53 6.02 -28.17
CA GLU A 47 0.28 5.25 -28.22
C GLU A 47 -0.67 5.63 -27.08
N ASP A 48 -0.18 5.66 -25.84
CA ASP A 48 -0.93 6.00 -24.63
C ASP A 48 -1.56 7.40 -24.71
N ARG A 49 -0.77 8.39 -25.17
CA ARG A 49 -1.22 9.79 -25.32
C ARG A 49 -1.99 10.05 -26.62
N ARG A 50 -2.21 9.03 -27.44
CA ARG A 50 -2.85 9.13 -28.76
C ARG A 50 -2.14 10.12 -29.71
N ASP A 51 -0.81 10.18 -29.64
CA ASP A 51 0.03 11.06 -30.45
C ASP A 51 0.56 10.35 -31.71
N SER A 52 -0.15 10.49 -32.81
CA SER A 52 0.26 9.93 -34.11
C SER A 52 1.47 10.62 -34.75
N THR A 53 1.87 11.79 -34.23
CA THR A 53 2.94 12.61 -34.81
C THR A 53 4.31 12.33 -34.22
N ALA A 54 4.37 11.53 -33.15
CA ALA A 54 5.62 11.19 -32.47
C ALA A 54 6.65 10.58 -33.43
N ILE A 55 7.82 11.23 -33.53
CA ILE A 55 8.96 10.78 -34.34
C ILE A 55 9.43 9.38 -33.94
N ALA A 56 9.29 9.04 -32.66
CA ALA A 56 9.63 7.73 -32.11
C ALA A 56 8.91 6.57 -32.82
N LEU A 57 7.69 6.78 -33.32
CA LEU A 57 6.97 5.76 -34.10
C LEU A 57 7.74 5.42 -35.38
N SER A 58 8.16 6.43 -36.15
CA SER A 58 8.92 6.21 -37.39
C SER A 58 10.31 5.63 -37.13
N ARG A 59 10.99 6.08 -36.06
CA ARG A 59 12.27 5.49 -35.62
C ARG A 59 12.12 4.03 -35.21
N GLY A 60 11.03 3.71 -34.51
CA GLY A 60 10.68 2.35 -34.11
C GLY A 60 10.42 1.45 -35.31
N GLU A 61 9.63 1.90 -36.29
CA GLU A 61 9.33 1.11 -37.49
C GLU A 61 10.57 0.73 -38.31
N ALA A 62 11.58 1.61 -38.31
CA ALA A 62 12.88 1.39 -38.95
C ALA A 62 13.91 0.68 -38.06
N HIS A 63 13.53 0.27 -36.84
CA HIS A 63 14.44 -0.33 -35.88
C HIS A 63 14.92 -1.73 -36.34
N PRO A 64 16.21 -2.08 -36.16
CA PRO A 64 16.74 -3.38 -36.58
C PRO A 64 16.16 -4.57 -35.79
N ASP A 65 15.79 -4.39 -34.52
CA ASP A 65 15.05 -5.41 -33.78
C ASP A 65 13.60 -5.47 -34.26
N ALA A 66 13.23 -6.57 -34.91
CA ALA A 66 11.91 -6.78 -35.50
C ALA A 66 10.75 -6.68 -34.48
N ARG A 67 10.99 -6.96 -33.20
CA ARG A 67 9.98 -6.89 -32.13
C ARG A 67 9.66 -5.44 -31.79
N ILE A 68 10.69 -4.60 -31.63
CA ILE A 68 10.52 -3.15 -31.42
C ILE A 68 9.83 -2.53 -32.64
N ALA A 69 10.25 -2.92 -33.85
CA ALA A 69 9.63 -2.46 -35.07
C ALA A 69 8.16 -2.90 -35.20
N HIS A 70 7.82 -4.09 -34.73
CA HIS A 70 6.44 -4.55 -34.69
C HIS A 70 5.59 -3.73 -33.70
N ILE A 71 6.10 -3.46 -32.49
CA ILE A 71 5.42 -2.62 -31.49
C ILE A 71 5.11 -1.23 -32.06
N ALA A 72 6.07 -0.62 -32.77
CA ALA A 72 5.89 0.68 -33.42
C ALA A 72 4.80 0.65 -34.51
N ARG A 73 4.82 -0.36 -35.39
CA ARG A 73 3.78 -0.55 -36.42
C ARG A 73 2.40 -0.77 -35.81
N ARG A 74 2.31 -1.59 -34.77
CA ARG A 74 1.06 -1.83 -34.03
C ARG A 74 0.54 -0.55 -33.39
N ALA A 75 1.40 0.23 -32.71
CA ALA A 75 1.03 1.52 -32.16
C ALA A 75 0.47 2.45 -33.25
N ARG A 76 1.16 2.57 -34.38
CA ARG A 76 0.72 3.43 -35.49
C ARG A 76 -0.60 2.95 -36.12
N ALA A 77 -0.82 1.64 -36.24
CA ALA A 77 -2.10 1.09 -36.68
C ALA A 77 -3.23 1.42 -35.69
N ARG A 78 -2.99 1.22 -34.38
CA ARG A 78 -3.96 1.54 -33.32
C ARG A 78 -4.31 3.02 -33.31
N LEU A 79 -3.33 3.91 -33.49
CA LEU A 79 -3.53 5.36 -33.58
C LEU A 79 -4.32 5.81 -34.83
N ARG A 80 -4.40 4.99 -35.87
CA ARG A 80 -5.21 5.25 -37.08
C ARG A 80 -6.63 4.70 -36.98
N ASP A 81 -6.87 3.75 -36.07
CA ASP A 81 -8.21 3.23 -35.80
C ASP A 81 -9.06 4.33 -35.17
N SER A 82 -10.15 4.73 -35.83
CA SER A 82 -11.03 5.81 -35.37
C SER A 82 -11.69 5.51 -34.02
N THR A 83 -11.90 4.23 -33.70
CA THR A 83 -12.50 3.80 -32.42
C THR A 83 -11.53 4.01 -31.26
N PHE A 84 -10.23 3.85 -31.49
CA PHE A 84 -9.19 4.17 -30.51
C PHE A 84 -8.76 5.63 -30.58
N ALA A 85 -8.77 6.28 -31.75
CA ALA A 85 -8.31 7.66 -31.89
C ALA A 85 -9.32 8.66 -31.32
N ALA A 86 -10.63 8.39 -31.44
CA ALA A 86 -11.68 9.31 -31.03
C ALA A 86 -11.69 9.57 -29.51
N ARG A 87 -11.59 10.83 -29.09
CA ARG A 87 -11.68 11.21 -27.65
C ARG A 87 -13.03 10.90 -26.99
N SER A 88 -14.06 10.54 -27.77
CA SER A 88 -15.36 10.11 -27.21
C SER A 88 -15.34 8.69 -26.65
N THR A 89 -14.33 7.87 -27.01
CA THR A 89 -14.20 6.49 -26.53
C THR A 89 -13.31 6.35 -25.29
N LEU A 90 -12.85 7.48 -24.74
CA LEU A 90 -12.07 7.50 -23.48
C LEU A 90 -12.93 6.92 -22.35
N GLY A 91 -12.35 6.04 -21.55
CA GLY A 91 -13.03 5.39 -20.42
C GLY A 91 -13.91 4.21 -20.81
N GLN A 92 -13.97 3.83 -22.10
CA GLN A 92 -14.72 2.66 -22.53
C GLN A 92 -13.84 1.39 -22.47
N PRO A 93 -14.40 0.24 -22.06
CA PRO A 93 -13.70 -1.04 -22.11
C PRO A 93 -13.28 -1.39 -23.54
N ASP A 94 -12.09 -1.98 -23.71
CA ASP A 94 -11.68 -2.53 -25.00
C ASP A 94 -12.59 -3.72 -25.36
N ALA A 95 -13.38 -3.58 -26.43
CA ALA A 95 -14.31 -4.61 -26.87
C ALA A 95 -13.62 -5.92 -27.26
N ALA A 96 -12.34 -5.87 -27.69
CA ALA A 96 -11.58 -7.06 -28.05
C ALA A 96 -11.09 -7.85 -26.83
N ARG A 97 -10.94 -7.19 -25.66
CA ARG A 97 -10.55 -7.81 -24.39
C ARG A 97 -11.32 -7.18 -23.23
N PRO A 98 -12.61 -7.53 -23.07
CA PRO A 98 -13.43 -6.99 -22.00
C PRO A 98 -12.89 -7.41 -20.63
N PHE A 99 -13.13 -6.57 -19.62
CA PHE A 99 -12.83 -6.93 -18.24
C PHE A 99 -13.82 -8.00 -17.73
N PRO A 100 -13.38 -8.95 -16.89
CA PRO A 100 -14.28 -9.81 -16.14
C PRO A 100 -15.28 -8.96 -15.35
N THR A 101 -16.53 -9.42 -15.29
CA THR A 101 -17.58 -8.78 -14.49
C THR A 101 -17.75 -9.54 -13.19
N TRP A 102 -17.72 -8.82 -12.07
CA TRP A 102 -17.87 -9.37 -10.74
C TRP A 102 -19.11 -8.81 -10.06
N ALA A 103 -19.95 -9.68 -9.49
CA ALA A 103 -21.01 -9.24 -8.60
C ALA A 103 -20.42 -8.50 -7.38
N GLU A 104 -21.14 -7.51 -6.87
CA GLU A 104 -20.81 -6.92 -5.58
C GLU A 104 -21.11 -7.92 -4.46
N PRO A 105 -20.31 -7.93 -3.38
CA PRO A 105 -20.60 -8.77 -2.24
C PRO A 105 -21.86 -8.28 -1.53
N GLU A 106 -22.62 -9.21 -0.93
CA GLU A 106 -23.91 -8.93 -0.28
C GLU A 106 -23.83 -7.80 0.77
N TRP A 107 -22.69 -7.70 1.47
CA TRP A 107 -22.48 -6.68 2.50
C TRP A 107 -22.31 -5.26 1.93
N ALA A 108 -21.97 -5.08 0.65
CA ALA A 108 -21.68 -3.76 0.07
C ALA A 108 -22.88 -2.82 0.10
N GLY A 109 -24.09 -3.35 -0.17
CA GLY A 109 -25.33 -2.61 -0.06
C GLY A 109 -25.59 -2.11 1.37
N ARG A 110 -25.42 -3.00 2.35
CA ARG A 110 -25.59 -2.68 3.78
C ARG A 110 -24.56 -1.66 4.26
N TYR A 111 -23.30 -1.81 3.85
CA TYR A 111 -22.23 -0.85 4.12
C TYR A 111 -22.60 0.56 3.66
N ARG A 112 -23.11 0.70 2.42
CA ARG A 112 -23.50 2.01 1.87
C ARG A 112 -24.76 2.56 2.53
N ALA A 113 -25.72 1.71 2.88
CA ALA A 113 -26.95 2.10 3.56
C ALA A 113 -26.71 2.79 4.91
N LEU A 114 -25.56 2.55 5.55
CA LEU A 114 -25.17 3.28 6.76
C LEU A 114 -24.96 4.77 6.52
N GLY A 115 -24.81 5.26 5.29
CA GLY A 115 -24.71 6.70 5.01
C GLY A 115 -23.39 7.31 5.47
N GLY A 116 -23.40 8.61 5.76
CA GLY A 116 -22.19 9.39 6.09
C GLY A 116 -22.14 9.88 7.54
N ARG A 117 -21.39 10.97 7.74
CA ARG A 117 -21.23 11.65 9.04
C ARG A 117 -22.54 12.28 9.56
N ASP A 118 -23.47 12.56 8.66
CA ASP A 118 -24.79 13.08 8.95
C ASP A 118 -25.75 11.88 9.11
N GLY A 119 -26.43 11.76 10.26
CA GLY A 119 -27.35 10.66 10.52
C GLY A 119 -27.61 10.38 12.01
N ALA A 120 -28.61 9.53 12.27
CA ALA A 120 -28.95 9.05 13.61
C ALA A 120 -27.99 7.96 14.10
N CYS A 121 -27.90 7.76 15.42
CA CYS A 121 -27.02 6.74 16.00
C CYS A 121 -27.62 5.33 15.95
N ASP A 122 -28.94 5.19 16.14
CA ASP A 122 -29.62 3.89 16.27
C ASP A 122 -29.35 2.91 15.12
N PRO A 123 -29.35 3.32 13.83
CA PRO A 123 -29.03 2.39 12.74
C PRO A 123 -27.63 1.79 12.84
N LEU A 124 -26.68 2.48 13.50
CA LEU A 124 -25.33 1.98 13.70
C LEU A 124 -25.31 0.86 14.75
N LEU A 125 -26.17 0.91 15.77
CA LEU A 125 -26.23 -0.13 16.81
C LEU A 125 -26.57 -1.50 16.22
N ALA A 126 -27.55 -1.55 15.32
CA ALA A 126 -27.89 -2.77 14.61
C ALA A 126 -26.71 -3.26 13.75
N ALA A 127 -26.03 -2.34 13.07
CA ALA A 127 -24.90 -2.64 12.21
C ALA A 127 -23.65 -3.15 12.96
N LEU A 128 -23.52 -2.84 14.26
CA LEU A 128 -22.46 -3.43 15.11
C LEU A 128 -22.62 -4.94 15.32
N ALA A 129 -23.77 -5.51 14.97
CA ALA A 129 -24.03 -6.95 15.00
C ALA A 129 -24.04 -7.60 13.60
N ASP A 130 -23.75 -6.86 12.53
CA ASP A 130 -23.72 -7.39 11.16
C ASP A 130 -22.72 -8.55 11.04
N SER A 131 -22.99 -9.52 10.17
CA SER A 131 -22.09 -10.65 9.92
C SER A 131 -20.78 -10.21 9.25
N ALA A 132 -20.81 -9.15 8.43
CA ALA A 132 -19.65 -8.63 7.72
C ALA A 132 -18.83 -7.66 8.59
N ALA A 133 -17.52 -7.90 8.69
CA ALA A 133 -16.61 -7.07 9.47
C ALA A 133 -16.54 -5.63 8.94
N GLN A 134 -16.64 -5.45 7.62
CA GLN A 134 -16.64 -4.16 6.92
C GLN A 134 -17.82 -3.29 7.38
N VAL A 135 -19.00 -3.88 7.54
CA VAL A 135 -20.21 -3.17 7.99
C VAL A 135 -20.07 -2.78 9.47
N ARG A 136 -19.60 -3.71 10.31
CA ARG A 136 -19.31 -3.43 11.73
C ARG A 136 -18.29 -2.31 11.88
N GLN A 137 -17.18 -2.37 11.13
CA GLN A 137 -16.11 -1.38 11.18
C GLN A 137 -16.63 0.01 10.78
N ARG A 138 -17.41 0.10 9.70
CA ARG A 138 -18.05 1.37 9.31
C ARG A 138 -18.94 1.93 10.40
N ALA A 139 -19.75 1.08 11.03
CA ALA A 139 -20.64 1.50 12.11
C ALA A 139 -19.86 2.08 13.31
N ILE A 140 -18.75 1.43 13.70
CA ILE A 140 -17.85 1.94 14.74
C ILE A 140 -17.30 3.32 14.38
N VAL A 141 -16.76 3.47 13.17
CA VAL A 141 -16.13 4.71 12.71
C VAL A 141 -17.15 5.85 12.62
N LEU A 142 -18.33 5.59 12.05
CA LEU A 142 -19.42 6.58 11.97
C LEU A 142 -19.97 6.96 13.35
N GLY A 143 -19.95 6.05 14.31
CA GLY A 143 -20.32 6.32 15.70
C GLY A 143 -19.47 7.42 16.34
N GLY A 144 -18.21 7.56 15.91
CA GLY A 144 -17.30 8.63 16.35
C GLY A 144 -17.34 9.90 15.50
N MET A 145 -18.27 9.98 14.55
CA MET A 145 -18.43 11.12 13.62
C MET A 145 -19.81 11.77 13.73
N ARG A 146 -20.85 11.01 14.10
CA ARG A 146 -22.21 11.52 14.24
C ARG A 146 -22.41 12.25 15.55
N ALA A 147 -22.91 13.48 15.47
CA ALA A 147 -23.27 14.25 16.66
C ALA A 147 -24.31 13.52 17.54
N SER A 148 -25.26 12.81 16.93
CA SER A 148 -26.29 12.02 17.62
C SER A 148 -25.76 10.83 18.42
N CYS A 149 -24.49 10.46 18.26
CA CYS A 149 -23.86 9.37 19.00
C CYS A 149 -23.12 9.82 20.26
N VAL A 150 -22.91 11.12 20.46
CA VAL A 150 -22.29 11.66 21.68
C VAL A 150 -23.26 11.47 22.85
N GLY A 151 -22.78 10.87 23.95
CA GLY A 151 -23.63 10.58 25.11
C GLY A 151 -24.57 9.38 24.93
N HIS A 152 -24.48 8.63 23.83
CA HIS A 152 -25.36 7.49 23.57
C HIS A 152 -24.91 6.24 24.33
N ASP A 153 -25.58 5.91 25.43
CA ASP A 153 -25.20 4.83 26.36
C ASP A 153 -25.05 3.46 25.69
N ALA A 154 -26.01 3.06 24.84
CA ALA A 154 -25.95 1.75 24.18
C ALA A 154 -24.74 1.61 23.24
N LEU A 155 -24.40 2.68 22.51
CA LEU A 155 -23.22 2.72 21.66
C LEU A 155 -21.96 2.61 22.52
N ARG A 156 -21.85 3.43 23.57
CA ARG A 156 -20.72 3.40 24.51
C ARG A 156 -20.49 1.99 25.03
N THR A 157 -21.52 1.36 25.59
CA THR A 157 -21.43 0.00 26.14
C THR A 157 -20.98 -1.01 25.10
N ARG A 158 -21.52 -0.94 23.88
CA ARG A 158 -21.14 -1.87 22.81
C ARG A 158 -19.70 -1.67 22.34
N LEU A 159 -19.23 -0.43 22.22
CA LEU A 159 -17.85 -0.11 21.85
C LEU A 159 -16.85 -0.56 22.93
N VAL A 160 -17.17 -0.37 24.21
CA VAL A 160 -16.33 -0.86 25.32
C VAL A 160 -16.19 -2.39 25.25
N ALA A 161 -17.29 -3.11 25.01
CA ALA A 161 -17.26 -4.55 24.82
C ALA A 161 -16.38 -4.96 23.63
N ILE A 162 -16.59 -4.35 22.46
CA ILE A 162 -15.81 -4.62 21.24
C ILE A 162 -14.31 -4.39 21.48
N ALA A 163 -13.94 -3.28 22.13
CA ALA A 163 -12.54 -2.98 22.41
C ALA A 163 -11.90 -3.98 23.38
N ARG A 164 -12.62 -4.40 24.43
CA ARG A 164 -12.13 -5.37 25.42
C ARG A 164 -12.04 -6.78 24.85
N GLU A 165 -13.12 -7.29 24.27
CA GLU A 165 -13.20 -8.63 23.70
C GLU A 165 -12.24 -8.79 22.52
N GLY A 166 -12.19 -7.81 21.62
CA GLY A 166 -11.31 -7.84 20.46
C GLY A 166 -9.85 -7.96 20.88
N SER A 167 -9.39 -7.16 21.84
CA SER A 167 -8.00 -7.28 22.35
C SER A 167 -7.70 -8.65 22.96
N THR A 168 -8.66 -9.25 23.67
CA THR A 168 -8.51 -10.58 24.28
C THR A 168 -8.45 -11.68 23.23
N ASN A 169 -9.28 -11.60 22.20
CA ASN A 169 -9.32 -12.58 21.11
C ASN A 169 -8.02 -12.57 20.28
N VAL A 170 -7.44 -11.38 20.06
CA VAL A 170 -6.13 -11.24 19.39
C VAL A 170 -5.03 -11.90 20.22
N ALA A 171 -5.01 -11.66 21.53
CA ALA A 171 -4.03 -12.28 22.43
C ALA A 171 -4.13 -13.82 22.40
N ASN A 172 -5.34 -14.36 22.28
CA ASN A 172 -5.62 -15.80 22.28
C ASN A 172 -5.57 -16.47 20.90
N ARG A 173 -5.26 -15.72 19.81
CA ARG A 173 -5.20 -16.22 18.41
C ARG A 173 -6.44 -17.04 17.97
N ARG A 174 -7.64 -16.69 18.44
CA ARG A 174 -8.87 -17.45 18.14
C ARG A 174 -9.48 -17.04 16.79
N PRO A 175 -9.73 -17.97 15.84
CA PRO A 175 -10.52 -17.72 14.64
C PRO A 175 -12.04 -17.68 14.92
N PRO A 176 -12.89 -17.13 14.02
CA PRO A 176 -12.54 -16.50 12.72
C PRO A 176 -12.13 -15.01 12.87
N ALA A 177 -11.26 -14.52 11.97
CA ALA A 177 -10.77 -13.12 11.88
C ALA A 177 -11.91 -12.09 11.67
N PRO A 178 -11.79 -10.76 11.90
CA PRO A 178 -10.69 -9.88 12.33
C PRO A 178 -11.03 -9.12 13.64
N SER A 179 -10.29 -9.34 14.72
CA SER A 179 -10.65 -8.79 16.03
C SER A 179 -9.91 -7.50 16.40
N TRP A 180 -8.69 -7.29 15.88
CA TRP A 180 -7.90 -6.13 16.28
C TRP A 180 -8.37 -4.84 15.62
N GLN A 181 -8.83 -4.87 14.37
CA GLN A 181 -9.28 -3.70 13.61
C GLN A 181 -10.53 -3.09 14.26
N LEU A 182 -11.52 -3.93 14.60
CA LEU A 182 -12.72 -3.47 15.30
C LEU A 182 -12.39 -2.91 16.69
N ALA A 183 -11.49 -3.54 17.43
CA ALA A 183 -11.05 -3.04 18.72
C ALA A 183 -10.26 -1.72 18.60
N ALA A 184 -9.40 -1.60 17.59
CA ALA A 184 -8.64 -0.40 17.27
C ALA A 184 -9.56 0.77 16.96
N ASP A 185 -10.53 0.59 16.06
CA ASP A 185 -11.47 1.65 15.74
C ASP A 185 -12.40 1.96 16.92
N ALA A 186 -12.78 0.96 17.72
CA ALA A 186 -13.63 1.18 18.89
C ALA A 186 -12.95 2.07 19.94
N VAL A 187 -11.67 1.88 20.25
CA VAL A 187 -10.96 2.75 21.21
C VAL A 187 -10.80 4.18 20.68
N VAL A 188 -10.56 4.35 19.37
CA VAL A 188 -10.46 5.67 18.75
C VAL A 188 -11.82 6.36 18.73
N THR A 189 -12.90 5.63 18.41
CA THR A 189 -14.26 6.17 18.49
C THR A 189 -14.62 6.56 19.92
N LEU A 190 -14.37 5.69 20.91
CA LEU A 190 -14.61 5.97 22.33
C LEU A 190 -13.88 7.24 22.77
N SER A 191 -12.65 7.48 22.31
CA SER A 191 -11.91 8.69 22.70
C SER A 191 -12.62 10.00 22.34
N ARG A 192 -13.57 9.96 21.39
CA ARG A 192 -14.39 11.11 20.97
C ARG A 192 -15.74 11.18 21.69
N VAL A 193 -16.38 10.04 21.94
CA VAL A 193 -17.78 10.00 22.43
C VAL A 193 -17.91 9.63 23.91
N ALA A 194 -16.89 9.00 24.50
CA ALA A 194 -16.79 8.60 25.90
C ALA A 194 -15.31 8.56 26.36
N PRO A 195 -14.63 9.73 26.48
CA PRO A 195 -13.20 9.83 26.76
C PRO A 195 -12.73 9.10 28.02
N GLU A 196 -13.57 9.09 29.07
CA GLU A 196 -13.33 8.43 30.36
C GLU A 196 -13.20 6.90 30.23
N GLU A 197 -13.99 6.28 29.36
CA GLU A 197 -13.90 4.85 29.07
C GLU A 197 -12.70 4.53 28.15
N ALA A 198 -12.38 5.44 27.23
CA ALA A 198 -11.31 5.24 26.26
C ALA A 198 -9.91 5.21 26.91
N ARG A 199 -9.67 6.06 27.91
CA ARG A 199 -8.34 6.25 28.54
C ARG A 199 -7.74 4.95 29.08
N PRO A 200 -8.39 4.19 29.98
CA PRO A 200 -7.83 2.93 30.49
C PRO A 200 -7.67 1.86 29.40
N ILE A 201 -8.52 1.87 28.37
CA ILE A 201 -8.42 0.94 27.23
C ILE A 201 -7.19 1.27 26.37
N ALA A 202 -6.98 2.54 26.03
CA ALA A 202 -5.83 3.00 25.27
C ALA A 202 -4.52 2.69 26.01
N GLU A 203 -4.49 2.92 27.32
CA GLU A 203 -3.31 2.58 28.14
C GLU A 203 -2.99 1.08 28.08
N ARG A 204 -4.00 0.21 28.21
CA ARG A 204 -3.80 -1.24 28.05
C ARG A 204 -3.34 -1.59 26.63
N PHE A 205 -3.95 -0.99 25.61
CA PHE A 205 -3.58 -1.24 24.22
C PHE A 205 -2.15 -0.86 23.91
N SER A 206 -1.61 0.18 24.55
CA SER A 206 -0.22 0.62 24.35
C SER A 206 0.84 -0.43 24.68
N ARG A 207 0.47 -1.44 25.49
CA ARG A 207 1.35 -2.55 25.89
C ARG A 207 1.06 -3.85 25.12
N HIS A 208 0.11 -3.83 24.18
CA HIS A 208 -0.36 -5.02 23.50
C HIS A 208 0.64 -5.53 22.45
N ALA A 209 0.73 -6.84 22.23
CA ALA A 209 1.65 -7.44 21.26
C ALA A 209 1.36 -7.00 19.81
N GLN A 210 0.09 -6.83 19.46
CA GLN A 210 -0.38 -6.38 18.15
C GLN A 210 -0.10 -4.87 17.92
N PRO A 211 0.73 -4.49 16.93
CA PRO A 211 1.07 -3.09 16.66
C PRO A 211 -0.15 -2.24 16.26
N GLY A 212 -1.12 -2.81 15.55
CA GLY A 212 -2.37 -2.10 15.21
C GLY A 212 -3.13 -1.54 16.42
N LEU A 213 -3.16 -2.29 17.54
CA LEU A 213 -3.78 -1.82 18.79
C LEU A 213 -2.94 -0.72 19.46
N ARG A 214 -1.60 -0.84 19.45
CA ARG A 214 -0.71 0.22 19.96
C ARG A 214 -0.80 1.50 19.13
N ARG A 215 -0.94 1.39 17.81
CA ARG A 215 -1.18 2.52 16.90
C ARG A 215 -2.54 3.17 17.19
N ALA A 216 -3.59 2.37 17.45
CA ALA A 216 -4.88 2.88 17.87
C ALA A 216 -4.81 3.61 19.22
N ALA A 217 -4.01 3.12 20.17
CA ALA A 217 -3.74 3.83 21.42
C ALA A 217 -3.10 5.20 21.18
N ALA A 218 -2.14 5.33 20.25
CA ALA A 218 -1.56 6.62 19.88
C ALA A 218 -2.61 7.57 19.26
N ARG A 219 -3.47 7.07 18.37
CA ARG A 219 -4.58 7.85 17.78
C ARG A 219 -5.57 8.31 18.85
N ALA A 220 -5.97 7.43 19.77
CA ALA A 220 -6.85 7.77 20.89
C ALA A 220 -6.18 8.78 21.83
N ALA A 221 -4.90 8.59 22.18
CA ALA A 221 -4.13 9.51 23.02
C ALA A 221 -4.05 10.92 22.42
N THR A 222 -3.98 11.03 21.09
CA THR A 222 -4.04 12.33 20.39
C THR A 222 -5.35 13.05 20.65
N VAL A 223 -6.49 12.36 20.49
CA VAL A 223 -7.83 12.92 20.77
C VAL A 223 -7.98 13.28 22.26
N LEU A 224 -7.48 12.42 23.15
CA LEU A 224 -7.49 12.61 24.60
C LEU A 224 -6.46 13.64 25.11
N ARG A 225 -5.63 14.20 24.21
CA ARG A 225 -4.53 15.12 24.53
C ARG A 225 -3.53 14.53 25.55
N ASP A 226 -3.34 13.21 25.54
CA ASP A 226 -2.46 12.47 26.48
C ASP A 226 -1.01 12.44 25.98
N SER A 227 -0.27 13.51 26.29
CA SER A 227 1.13 13.66 25.88
C SER A 227 2.06 12.63 26.52
N SER A 228 1.73 12.11 27.72
CA SER A 228 2.53 11.09 28.41
C SER A 228 2.48 9.76 27.65
N LEU A 229 1.29 9.31 27.29
CA LEU A 229 1.10 8.09 26.52
C LEU A 229 1.73 8.19 25.12
N LEU A 230 1.54 9.33 24.45
CA LEU A 230 2.19 9.61 23.16
C LEU A 230 3.73 9.60 23.27
N THR A 231 4.26 10.16 24.35
CA THR A 231 5.71 10.17 24.63
C THR A 231 6.27 8.77 24.79
N SER A 232 5.53 7.88 25.46
CA SER A 232 5.87 6.46 25.59
C SER A 232 5.83 5.75 24.23
N LEU A 233 4.73 5.90 23.49
CA LEU A 233 4.52 5.24 22.19
C LEU A 233 5.45 5.74 21.08
N ALA A 234 5.99 6.96 21.17
CA ALA A 234 7.06 7.41 20.27
C ALA A 234 8.33 6.53 20.39
N GLY A 235 8.51 5.83 21.52
CA GLY A 235 9.57 4.85 21.73
C GLY A 235 9.30 3.44 21.18
N ASP A 236 8.10 3.16 20.66
CA ASP A 236 7.65 1.81 20.27
C ASP A 236 8.54 1.15 19.22
N ARG A 237 8.73 -0.17 19.25
CA ARG A 237 9.55 -0.87 18.24
C ARG A 237 9.00 -0.78 16.81
N ASP A 238 7.69 -0.63 16.65
CA ASP A 238 7.02 -0.59 15.36
C ASP A 238 6.99 0.82 14.75
N GLY A 239 7.41 0.95 13.49
CA GLY A 239 7.51 2.24 12.82
C GLY A 239 6.18 2.98 12.63
N ASN A 240 5.08 2.26 12.45
CA ASN A 240 3.74 2.84 12.26
C ASN A 240 3.15 3.30 13.60
N VAL A 241 3.49 2.63 14.70
CA VAL A 241 3.16 3.10 16.06
C VAL A 241 3.96 4.37 16.39
N ARG A 242 5.27 4.38 16.14
CA ARG A 242 6.11 5.57 16.36
C ARG A 242 5.59 6.77 15.56
N GLU A 243 5.30 6.58 14.28
CA GLU A 243 4.82 7.64 13.39
C GLU A 243 3.51 8.26 13.89
N ALA A 244 2.51 7.44 14.21
CA ALA A 244 1.26 7.92 14.79
C ALA A 244 1.48 8.68 16.12
N ALA A 245 2.38 8.20 16.97
CA ALA A 245 2.70 8.84 18.24
C ALA A 245 3.46 10.17 18.07
N ILE A 246 4.41 10.27 17.13
CA ILE A 246 5.14 11.51 16.82
C ILE A 246 4.19 12.58 16.29
N ARG A 247 3.33 12.22 15.32
CA ARG A 247 2.31 13.14 14.77
C ARG A 247 1.35 13.61 15.86
N GLY A 248 0.87 12.66 16.68
CA GLY A 248 0.02 12.96 17.82
C GLY A 248 0.70 13.92 18.80
N LEU A 249 1.93 13.62 19.22
CA LEU A 249 2.68 14.43 20.17
C LEU A 249 2.90 15.85 19.64
N SER A 250 3.30 15.99 18.37
CA SER A 250 3.46 17.29 17.71
C SER A 250 2.17 18.11 17.73
N SER A 251 1.01 17.48 17.48
CA SER A 251 -0.27 18.17 17.54
C SER A 251 -0.71 18.59 18.97
N VAL A 252 -0.20 17.91 20.00
CA VAL A 252 -0.58 18.15 21.40
C VAL A 252 0.33 19.16 22.07
N VAL A 253 1.65 19.03 21.89
CA VAL A 253 2.67 19.83 22.60
C VAL A 253 3.57 20.66 21.69
N GLY A 254 3.43 20.55 20.37
CA GLY A 254 4.26 21.28 19.40
C GLY A 254 5.76 21.08 19.64
N HIS A 255 6.48 22.20 19.72
CA HIS A 255 7.93 22.24 19.85
C HIS A 255 8.48 21.89 21.25
N ALA A 256 7.61 21.71 22.26
CA ALA A 256 8.05 21.29 23.59
C ALA A 256 8.72 19.90 23.60
N ALA A 257 8.58 19.12 22.52
CA ALA A 257 9.19 17.80 22.35
C ALA A 257 10.22 17.73 21.20
N ASP A 258 10.77 18.86 20.73
CA ASP A 258 11.75 18.89 19.63
C ASP A 258 12.96 17.99 19.84
N GLN A 259 13.52 17.98 21.06
CA GLN A 259 14.63 17.10 21.46
C GLN A 259 14.31 15.60 21.29
N ARG A 260 13.02 15.24 21.26
CA ARG A 260 12.55 13.88 20.97
C ARG A 260 12.47 13.64 19.47
N TYR A 261 11.91 14.57 18.71
CA TYR A 261 11.81 14.45 17.25
C TYR A 261 13.20 14.37 16.59
N LEU A 262 14.18 15.11 17.11
CA LEU A 262 15.57 15.08 16.66
C LEU A 262 16.12 13.66 16.47
N ARG A 263 15.86 12.77 17.44
CA ARG A 263 16.37 11.39 17.45
C ARG A 263 15.81 10.52 16.33
N PHE A 264 14.75 10.97 15.67
CA PHE A 264 14.03 10.23 14.64
C PHE A 264 14.35 10.71 13.22
N LEU A 265 15.04 11.84 13.03
CA LEU A 265 15.40 12.35 11.69
C LEU A 265 16.22 11.33 10.88
N GLY A 266 17.19 10.68 11.53
CA GLY A 266 18.08 9.69 10.91
C GLY A 266 17.51 8.27 10.83
N PHE A 267 16.25 8.03 11.20
CA PHE A 267 15.68 6.69 11.17
C PHE A 267 15.62 6.14 9.74
N SER A 268 15.93 4.86 9.59
CA SER A 268 15.87 4.14 8.31
C SER A 268 14.44 3.99 7.80
N THR A 269 13.46 3.96 8.71
CA THR A 269 12.03 3.86 8.46
C THR A 269 11.48 5.20 7.93
N PRO A 270 11.15 5.32 6.62
CA PRO A 270 10.93 6.62 5.97
C PRO A 270 9.81 7.47 6.59
N GLN A 271 8.72 6.84 7.05
CA GLN A 271 7.58 7.54 7.66
C GLN A 271 7.91 8.14 9.03
N VAL A 272 8.77 7.49 9.81
CA VAL A 272 9.20 8.01 11.12
C VAL A 272 10.09 9.24 10.93
N ALA A 273 11.02 9.17 9.98
CA ALA A 273 11.86 10.31 9.63
C ALA A 273 11.04 11.47 9.07
N LEU A 274 10.03 11.20 8.22
CA LEU A 274 9.13 12.22 7.71
C LEU A 274 8.34 12.90 8.84
N ALA A 275 7.68 12.11 9.70
CA ALA A 275 6.87 12.65 10.80
C ALA A 275 7.72 13.51 11.76
N ALA A 276 8.97 13.10 12.01
CA ALA A 276 9.90 13.87 12.83
C ALA A 276 10.31 15.19 12.17
N ALA A 277 10.63 15.17 10.88
CA ALA A 277 10.98 16.39 10.13
C ALA A 277 9.79 17.36 10.06
N GLU A 278 8.58 16.86 9.84
CA GLU A 278 7.36 17.68 9.86
C GLU A 278 7.08 18.26 11.24
N ALA A 279 7.28 17.48 12.31
CA ALA A 279 7.12 17.95 13.69
C ALA A 279 8.13 19.04 14.07
N LEU A 280 9.30 19.06 13.44
CA LEU A 280 10.36 20.07 13.65
C LEU A 280 10.21 21.30 12.73
N LYS A 281 9.22 21.34 11.85
CA LYS A 281 9.01 22.48 10.95
C LYS A 281 8.82 23.77 11.76
N GLY A 282 9.66 24.77 11.51
CA GLY A 282 9.60 26.06 12.22
C GLY A 282 10.26 26.07 13.60
N THR A 283 10.99 25.01 13.97
CA THR A 283 11.78 24.97 15.21
C THR A 283 12.81 26.10 15.28
N THR A 284 13.05 26.59 16.49
CA THR A 284 14.15 27.51 16.80
C THR A 284 15.37 26.80 17.41
N ASP A 285 15.31 25.48 17.58
CA ASP A 285 16.38 24.68 18.16
C ASP A 285 17.52 24.51 17.15
N THR A 286 18.70 25.04 17.48
CA THR A 286 19.90 25.00 16.64
C THR A 286 20.45 23.58 16.48
N ALA A 287 20.25 22.70 17.46
CA ALA A 287 20.62 21.29 17.33
C ALA A 287 19.71 20.58 16.32
N ALA A 288 18.42 20.93 16.30
CA ALA A 288 17.46 20.39 15.35
C ALA A 288 17.75 20.83 13.91
N THR A 289 18.05 22.12 13.70
CA THR A 289 18.44 22.60 12.37
C THR A 289 19.76 22.01 11.90
N HIS A 290 20.75 21.86 12.79
CA HIS A 290 22.00 21.19 12.47
C HIS A 290 21.77 19.72 12.05
N ALA A 291 21.04 18.94 12.85
CA ALA A 291 20.75 17.54 12.53
C ALA A 291 19.95 17.40 11.21
N ALA A 292 18.98 18.29 10.97
CA ALA A 292 18.24 18.31 9.72
C ALA A 292 19.14 18.59 8.50
N SER A 293 20.13 19.47 8.63
CA SER A 293 21.09 19.76 7.57
C SER A 293 21.96 18.55 7.21
N VAL A 294 22.45 17.82 8.22
CA VAL A 294 23.27 16.61 8.05
C VAL A 294 22.44 15.51 7.38
N GLU A 295 21.23 15.27 7.87
CA GLU A 295 20.36 14.22 7.32
C GLU A 295 19.89 14.56 5.90
N LEU A 296 19.65 15.84 5.60
CA LEU A 296 19.33 16.29 4.25
C LEU A 296 20.48 15.99 3.28
N ALA A 297 21.72 16.31 3.66
CA ALA A 297 22.90 16.02 2.83
C ALA A 297 23.02 14.52 2.53
N ARG A 298 22.88 13.67 3.56
CA ARG A 298 22.92 12.20 3.41
C ARG A 298 21.84 11.66 2.46
N ARG A 299 20.61 12.19 2.56
CA ARG A 299 19.50 11.76 1.71
C ARG A 299 19.57 12.29 0.28
N VAL A 300 20.15 13.48 0.08
CA VAL A 300 20.44 14.02 -1.26
C VAL A 300 21.47 13.14 -1.97
N GLU A 301 22.54 12.73 -1.27
CA GLU A 301 23.57 11.85 -1.83
C GLU A 301 23.00 10.49 -2.24
N ARG A 302 22.18 9.87 -1.38
CA ARG A 302 21.53 8.59 -1.69
C ARG A 302 20.52 8.67 -2.85
N ASN A 303 19.93 9.85 -3.08
CA ASN A 303 19.07 10.17 -4.21
C ASN A 303 17.93 9.16 -4.49
N TRP A 304 17.27 8.67 -3.44
CA TRP A 304 16.07 7.84 -3.59
C TRP A 304 14.85 8.72 -3.91
N ALA A 305 14.12 8.39 -4.98
CA ALA A 305 12.98 9.17 -5.42
C ALA A 305 11.84 9.15 -4.38
N SER A 306 11.64 8.01 -3.71
CA SER A 306 10.65 7.80 -2.65
C SER A 306 10.88 8.64 -1.38
N GLU A 307 12.06 9.26 -1.24
CA GLU A 307 12.42 10.09 -0.09
C GLU A 307 12.30 11.60 -0.33
N ARG A 308 11.72 12.00 -1.48
CA ARG A 308 11.47 13.41 -1.83
C ARG A 308 10.78 14.16 -0.69
N ASP A 309 9.69 13.61 -0.15
CA ASP A 309 8.91 14.29 0.88
C ASP A 309 9.72 14.50 2.16
N ILE A 310 10.58 13.54 2.52
CA ILE A 310 11.48 13.67 3.67
C ILE A 310 12.50 14.78 3.41
N ARG A 311 13.11 14.85 2.22
CA ARG A 311 14.04 15.92 1.87
C ARG A 311 13.37 17.29 1.89
N ASN A 312 12.14 17.40 1.38
CA ASN A 312 11.38 18.65 1.42
C ASN A 312 10.96 19.03 2.86
N ALA A 313 10.60 18.06 3.71
CA ALA A 313 10.31 18.31 5.12
C ALA A 313 11.56 18.78 5.88
N LEU A 314 12.72 18.16 5.64
CA LEU A 314 14.01 18.60 6.20
C LEU A 314 14.37 20.03 5.75
N ARG A 315 14.11 20.40 4.50
CA ARG A 315 14.27 21.79 4.03
C ARG A 315 13.37 22.76 4.79
N ALA A 316 12.13 22.37 5.06
CA ALA A 316 11.21 23.19 5.83
C ALA A 316 11.68 23.40 7.28
N VAL A 317 12.36 22.42 7.90
CA VAL A 317 13.05 22.60 9.20
C VAL A 317 14.13 23.69 9.10
N LEU A 318 14.84 23.75 7.97
CA LEU A 318 15.89 24.75 7.70
C LEU A 318 15.35 26.12 7.25
N GLY A 319 14.03 26.34 7.24
CA GLY A 319 13.41 27.56 6.71
C GLY A 319 13.57 27.71 5.18
N GLN A 320 13.92 26.64 4.48
CA GLN A 320 14.09 26.65 3.03
C GLN A 320 12.79 26.23 2.32
N PRO A 321 12.48 26.80 1.14
CA PRO A 321 11.37 26.33 0.34
C PRO A 321 11.61 24.88 -0.13
N PRO A 322 10.53 24.12 -0.43
CA PRO A 322 10.68 22.83 -1.10
C PRO A 322 11.39 23.04 -2.44
N ARG A 323 12.41 22.22 -2.71
CA ARG A 323 13.24 22.34 -3.92
C ARG A 323 12.93 21.26 -4.95
N GLU A 324 12.38 20.14 -4.51
CA GLU A 324 12.26 18.95 -5.33
C GLU A 324 10.80 18.70 -5.72
N ALA A 325 10.52 18.89 -7.01
CA ALA A 325 9.33 18.36 -7.65
C ALA A 325 9.39 16.82 -7.71
N TRP A 326 8.25 16.19 -7.98
CA TRP A 326 8.23 14.77 -8.32
C TRP A 326 9.17 14.52 -9.50
N GLN A 327 10.18 13.67 -9.29
CA GLN A 327 11.00 13.18 -10.39
C GLN A 327 10.25 12.02 -11.01
N PRO A 328 9.73 12.14 -12.24
CA PRO A 328 9.03 11.05 -12.89
C PRO A 328 9.98 9.85 -13.03
N GLY A 329 9.41 8.65 -13.02
CA GLY A 329 10.17 7.44 -13.31
C GLY A 329 11.00 7.56 -14.59
N ARG A 330 12.21 6.99 -14.59
CA ARG A 330 13.09 7.02 -15.76
C ARG A 330 12.99 5.68 -16.51
N PRO A 331 12.72 5.70 -17.82
CA PRO A 331 12.59 4.49 -18.63
C PRO A 331 13.93 4.08 -19.27
N ASP A 332 15.07 4.38 -18.65
CA ASP A 332 16.40 4.18 -19.24
C ASP A 332 16.95 2.76 -19.05
N SER A 333 16.18 1.86 -18.42
CA SER A 333 16.56 0.48 -18.11
C SER A 333 15.34 -0.45 -18.08
N LEU A 334 14.58 -0.52 -19.18
CA LEU A 334 13.40 -1.38 -19.28
C LEU A 334 13.80 -2.86 -19.45
N PRO A 335 13.15 -3.81 -18.77
CA PRO A 335 13.39 -5.25 -18.98
C PRO A 335 12.78 -5.72 -20.30
N TRP A 336 13.31 -6.80 -20.88
CA TRP A 336 12.73 -7.44 -22.07
C TRP A 336 11.28 -7.89 -21.89
N ASP A 337 10.81 -8.11 -20.65
CA ASP A 337 9.41 -8.42 -20.37
C ASP A 337 8.45 -7.33 -20.89
N VAL A 338 8.88 -6.06 -20.96
CA VAL A 338 8.06 -4.97 -21.56
C VAL A 338 7.72 -5.30 -23.00
N VAL A 339 8.69 -5.79 -23.77
CA VAL A 339 8.49 -6.16 -25.18
C VAL A 339 7.55 -7.35 -25.29
N ALA A 340 7.73 -8.39 -24.48
CA ALA A 340 6.86 -9.57 -24.49
C ALA A 340 5.40 -9.19 -24.17
N LEU A 341 5.20 -8.43 -23.09
CA LEU A 341 3.88 -7.96 -22.65
C LEU A 341 3.22 -7.05 -23.69
N ALA A 342 3.97 -6.11 -24.29
CA ALA A 342 3.48 -5.23 -25.34
C ALA A 342 3.08 -5.98 -26.63
N LEU A 343 3.66 -7.17 -26.86
CA LEU A 343 3.32 -8.09 -27.94
C LEU A 343 2.16 -9.04 -27.59
N GLY A 344 1.52 -8.86 -26.43
CA GLY A 344 0.33 -9.61 -26.03
C GLY A 344 0.61 -10.89 -25.26
N ASP A 345 1.84 -11.10 -24.80
CA ASP A 345 2.20 -12.28 -24.02
C ASP A 345 1.43 -12.31 -22.70
N ARG A 346 0.68 -13.40 -22.48
CA ARG A 346 -0.24 -13.49 -21.35
C ARG A 346 0.53 -13.90 -20.10
N ARG A 347 0.36 -13.14 -19.02
CA ARG A 347 1.01 -13.38 -17.73
C ARG A 347 -0.01 -13.38 -16.61
N LEU A 348 0.02 -14.45 -15.81
CA LEU A 348 -0.84 -14.62 -14.64
C LEU A 348 0.01 -14.59 -13.38
N VAL A 349 -0.48 -13.87 -12.38
CA VAL A 349 0.11 -13.81 -11.05
C VAL A 349 -0.92 -14.30 -10.04
N GLU A 350 -0.55 -15.32 -9.29
CA GLU A 350 -1.36 -15.83 -8.18
C GLU A 350 -0.95 -15.12 -6.89
N VAL A 351 -1.93 -14.63 -6.15
CA VAL A 351 -1.79 -13.99 -4.84
C VAL A 351 -2.40 -14.91 -3.80
N THR A 352 -1.58 -15.45 -2.91
CA THR A 352 -2.03 -16.29 -1.79
C THR A 352 -1.99 -15.46 -0.51
N MET A 353 -3.12 -15.39 0.21
CA MET A 353 -3.20 -14.70 1.50
C MET A 353 -2.70 -15.61 2.63
N SER A 354 -2.25 -15.00 3.73
CA SER A 354 -1.85 -15.75 4.93
C SER A 354 -3.01 -16.54 5.54
N ARG A 355 -2.73 -17.76 6.03
CA ARG A 355 -3.73 -18.62 6.71
C ARG A 355 -4.34 -17.98 7.95
N LEU A 356 -3.60 -17.09 8.61
CA LEU A 356 -4.11 -16.32 9.76
C LEU A 356 -5.24 -15.36 9.37
N HIS A 357 -5.39 -15.08 8.07
CA HIS A 357 -6.33 -14.14 7.48
C HIS A 357 -7.20 -14.82 6.40
N GLY A 358 -7.52 -16.11 6.59
CA GLY A 358 -8.44 -16.86 5.74
C GLY A 358 -7.80 -17.74 4.67
N GLY A 359 -6.52 -17.56 4.34
CA GLY A 359 -5.75 -18.47 3.47
C GLY A 359 -6.21 -18.60 2.01
N ASN A 360 -7.29 -17.93 1.62
CA ASN A 360 -7.79 -17.87 0.26
C ASN A 360 -6.87 -16.99 -0.61
N GLY A 361 -6.99 -17.10 -1.93
CA GLY A 361 -6.16 -16.35 -2.87
C GLY A 361 -6.94 -15.91 -4.09
N PHE A 362 -6.30 -15.11 -4.92
CA PHE A 362 -6.87 -14.61 -6.16
C PHE A 362 -5.81 -14.56 -7.27
N THR A 363 -6.26 -14.61 -8.52
CA THR A 363 -5.39 -14.59 -9.69
C THR A 363 -5.57 -13.28 -10.44
N VAL A 364 -4.46 -12.62 -10.76
CA VAL A 364 -4.40 -11.41 -11.57
C VAL A 364 -3.81 -11.74 -12.94
N GLU A 365 -4.51 -11.38 -14.00
CA GLU A 365 -3.95 -11.30 -15.34
C GLU A 365 -3.31 -9.94 -15.55
N LEU A 366 -2.02 -9.92 -15.90
CA LEU A 366 -1.31 -8.70 -16.27
C LEU A 366 -1.75 -8.25 -17.66
N ARG A 367 -2.19 -7.00 -17.76
CA ARG A 367 -2.67 -6.35 -18.98
C ARG A 367 -1.54 -5.59 -19.65
N GLY A 368 -0.60 -6.34 -20.24
CA GLY A 368 0.50 -5.81 -21.03
C GLY A 368 0.07 -5.04 -22.29
N ASP A 369 -1.18 -5.23 -22.73
CA ASP A 369 -1.82 -4.45 -23.79
C ASP A 369 -2.27 -3.05 -23.34
N LEU A 370 -2.41 -2.83 -22.03
CA LEU A 370 -2.81 -1.55 -21.44
C LEU A 370 -1.61 -0.78 -20.87
N ALA A 371 -0.76 -1.47 -20.11
CA ALA A 371 0.35 -0.84 -19.39
C ALA A 371 1.57 -1.78 -19.33
N PRO A 372 2.24 -2.05 -20.47
CA PRO A 372 3.35 -3.00 -20.55
C PRO A 372 4.53 -2.66 -19.65
N ILE A 373 4.85 -1.38 -19.43
CA ILE A 373 5.99 -0.98 -18.59
C ILE A 373 5.70 -1.28 -17.11
N GLN A 374 4.51 -0.90 -16.64
CA GLN A 374 4.05 -1.15 -15.28
C GLN A 374 3.83 -2.63 -15.01
N ALA A 375 3.19 -3.36 -15.93
CA ALA A 375 3.00 -4.80 -15.84
C ALA A 375 4.34 -5.54 -15.74
N ALA A 376 5.34 -5.17 -16.57
CA ALA A 376 6.67 -5.78 -16.51
C ALA A 376 7.39 -5.48 -15.19
N ARG A 377 7.22 -4.27 -14.65
CA ARG A 377 7.81 -3.88 -13.36
C ARG A 377 7.21 -4.67 -12.21
N VAL A 378 5.89 -4.81 -12.18
CA VAL A 378 5.19 -5.62 -11.19
C VAL A 378 5.64 -7.07 -11.30
N LEU A 379 5.71 -7.63 -12.52
CA LEU A 379 6.19 -8.99 -12.74
C LEU A 379 7.61 -9.21 -12.22
N ALA A 380 8.52 -8.25 -12.45
CA ALA A 380 9.87 -8.31 -11.90
C ALA A 380 9.88 -8.28 -10.36
N HIS A 381 9.00 -7.49 -9.74
CA HIS A 381 8.85 -7.46 -8.28
C HIS A 381 8.24 -8.74 -7.71
N VAL A 382 7.30 -9.36 -8.42
CA VAL A 382 6.74 -10.69 -8.11
C VAL A 382 7.85 -11.75 -8.14
N ARG A 383 8.61 -11.84 -9.24
CA ARG A 383 9.74 -12.79 -9.39
C ARG A 383 10.82 -12.60 -8.32
N ALA A 384 11.05 -11.35 -7.92
CA ALA A 384 12.00 -11.02 -6.85
C ALA A 384 11.41 -11.17 -5.43
N GLY A 385 10.18 -11.68 -5.27
CA GLY A 385 9.53 -11.90 -3.98
C GLY A 385 9.24 -10.63 -3.18
N ARG A 386 9.22 -9.46 -3.82
CA ARG A 386 9.13 -8.14 -3.14
C ARG A 386 7.77 -7.89 -2.48
N TYR A 387 6.74 -8.62 -2.90
CA TYR A 387 5.39 -8.55 -2.37
C TYR A 387 5.13 -9.57 -1.24
N ASN A 388 5.98 -10.57 -1.10
CA ASN A 388 5.80 -11.62 -0.09
C ASN A 388 5.97 -11.02 1.31
N GLY A 389 5.02 -11.28 2.19
CA GLY A 389 4.98 -10.75 3.56
C GLY A 389 4.54 -9.29 3.66
N THR A 390 4.14 -8.64 2.56
CA THR A 390 3.57 -7.28 2.63
C THR A 390 2.09 -7.33 2.98
N ALA A 391 1.59 -6.34 3.73
CA ALA A 391 0.18 -6.28 4.07
C ALA A 391 -0.65 -5.39 3.13
N TRP A 392 -1.95 -5.64 3.16
CA TRP A 392 -2.99 -4.72 2.75
C TRP A 392 -3.14 -3.63 3.80
N HIS A 393 -2.26 -2.64 3.75
CA HIS A 393 -2.18 -1.58 4.76
C HIS A 393 -3.29 -0.53 4.63
N ARG A 394 -4.07 -0.56 3.55
CA ARG A 394 -5.23 0.31 3.37
C ARG A 394 -6.38 -0.43 2.69
N VAL A 395 -7.51 -0.52 3.38
CA VAL A 395 -8.73 -1.16 2.90
C VAL A 395 -9.88 -0.17 2.97
N GLU A 396 -10.50 0.11 1.83
CA GLU A 396 -11.63 1.02 1.71
C GLU A 396 -12.80 0.25 1.05
N PRO A 397 -13.69 -0.38 1.82
CA PRO A 397 -14.64 -1.39 1.32
C PRO A 397 -15.56 -0.95 0.17
N ASN A 398 -15.73 0.35 -0.04
CA ASN A 398 -16.53 0.91 -1.15
C ASN A 398 -15.65 1.71 -2.14
N PHE A 399 -14.40 1.32 -2.29
CA PHE A 399 -13.44 1.95 -3.19
C PHE A 399 -12.38 0.95 -3.68
N VAL A 400 -11.32 0.72 -2.90
CA VAL A 400 -10.18 -0.14 -3.25
C VAL A 400 -9.59 -0.82 -2.02
N ILE A 401 -8.91 -1.95 -2.22
CA ILE A 401 -7.85 -2.41 -1.30
C ILE A 401 -6.49 -2.00 -1.87
N GLN A 402 -5.54 -1.64 -1.01
CA GLN A 402 -4.21 -1.19 -1.39
C GLN A 402 -3.14 -1.82 -0.49
N GLY A 403 -2.06 -2.29 -1.13
CA GLY A 403 -0.99 -3.05 -0.48
C GLY A 403 0.31 -3.01 -1.26
N GLY A 404 1.28 -3.83 -0.85
CA GLY A 404 2.53 -4.07 -1.57
C GLY A 404 3.73 -3.24 -1.14
N SER A 405 3.59 -2.33 -0.17
CA SER A 405 4.75 -1.62 0.40
C SER A 405 5.40 -2.39 1.56
N PRO A 406 6.74 -2.39 1.66
CA PRO A 406 7.42 -2.86 2.86
C PRO A 406 7.01 -2.07 4.10
N HIS A 407 6.95 -2.74 5.26
CA HIS A 407 6.57 -2.13 6.54
C HIS A 407 5.18 -1.49 6.56
N ASP A 408 4.29 -1.87 5.63
CA ASP A 408 2.90 -1.40 5.56
C ASP A 408 2.81 0.13 5.48
N ASN A 409 3.78 0.72 4.76
CA ASN A 409 3.99 2.15 4.75
C ASN A 409 4.08 2.69 3.32
N GLU A 410 3.31 3.74 3.07
CA GLU A 410 3.30 4.45 1.81
C GLU A 410 4.69 4.95 1.37
N TYR A 411 5.57 5.35 2.30
CA TYR A 411 6.89 5.92 1.99
C TYR A 411 8.00 4.89 1.78
N SER A 412 7.66 3.60 1.87
CA SER A 412 8.59 2.50 1.65
C SER A 412 8.37 1.91 0.27
N GLY A 413 9.37 2.05 -0.60
CA GLY A 413 9.27 1.67 -2.00
C GLY A 413 10.51 0.99 -2.55
N SER A 414 10.58 0.86 -3.87
CA SER A 414 11.75 0.28 -4.56
C SER A 414 12.93 1.25 -4.73
N GLY A 415 12.79 2.51 -4.27
CA GLY A 415 13.79 3.57 -4.36
C GLY A 415 13.77 4.37 -5.67
N ARG A 416 13.18 3.80 -6.73
CA ARG A 416 12.95 4.47 -8.02
C ARG A 416 11.48 4.42 -8.39
N PHE A 417 10.99 5.51 -8.95
CA PHE A 417 9.64 5.57 -9.49
C PHE A 417 9.56 5.02 -10.91
N ILE A 418 8.36 4.64 -11.29
CA ILE A 418 7.99 4.24 -12.65
C ILE A 418 7.00 5.24 -13.24
N VAL A 419 7.09 5.38 -14.56
CA VAL A 419 6.23 6.22 -15.39
C VAL A 419 4.78 5.74 -15.36
N ASP A 420 3.84 6.66 -15.51
CA ASP A 420 2.44 6.28 -15.69
C ASP A 420 2.18 5.87 -17.15
N GLU A 421 1.30 4.88 -17.31
CA GLU A 421 0.62 4.50 -18.56
C GLU A 421 -0.87 4.72 -18.27
N LEU A 422 -1.31 5.98 -18.28
CA LEU A 422 -2.62 6.37 -17.75
C LEU A 422 -3.74 5.92 -18.67
N GLY A 423 -3.46 5.98 -19.98
CA GLY A 423 -4.40 5.75 -21.05
C GLY A 423 -5.72 6.44 -20.77
N THR A 424 -6.79 5.77 -21.20
CA THR A 424 -8.16 6.13 -20.83
C THR A 424 -8.93 4.89 -20.43
N VAL A 425 -8.24 4.01 -19.73
CA VAL A 425 -8.79 2.73 -19.32
C VAL A 425 -9.85 2.97 -18.25
N ALA A 426 -11.00 2.32 -18.40
CA ALA A 426 -12.01 2.26 -17.36
C ALA A 426 -11.41 1.63 -16.08
N HIS A 427 -11.94 2.01 -14.91
CA HIS A 427 -11.59 1.39 -13.62
C HIS A 427 -12.78 0.60 -13.05
N PRO A 428 -13.31 -0.43 -13.74
CA PRO A 428 -14.39 -1.24 -13.19
C PRO A 428 -13.88 -2.13 -12.04
N ARG A 429 -14.81 -2.64 -11.26
CA ARG A 429 -14.55 -3.63 -10.20
C ARG A 429 -13.67 -4.78 -10.72
N GLY A 430 -12.66 -5.14 -9.94
CA GLY A 430 -11.69 -6.19 -10.25
C GLY A 430 -10.47 -5.72 -11.06
N THR A 431 -10.44 -4.49 -11.57
CA THR A 431 -9.20 -3.96 -12.17
C THR A 431 -8.13 -3.68 -11.12
N VAL A 432 -6.87 -3.86 -11.53
CA VAL A 432 -5.68 -3.74 -10.68
C VAL A 432 -4.84 -2.58 -11.19
N GLY A 433 -4.57 -1.62 -10.30
CA GLY A 433 -3.88 -0.39 -10.66
C GLY A 433 -2.67 -0.06 -9.77
N MET A 434 -1.80 0.79 -10.29
CA MET A 434 -0.60 1.26 -9.58
C MET A 434 -0.96 2.44 -8.68
N SER A 435 -0.63 2.38 -7.39
CA SER A 435 -0.80 3.49 -6.47
C SER A 435 0.33 4.48 -6.66
N THR A 436 0.00 5.77 -6.68
CA THR A 436 0.94 6.86 -6.93
C THR A 436 0.66 8.03 -5.99
N ARG A 437 1.66 8.90 -5.82
CA ARG A 437 1.64 10.11 -4.97
C ARG A 437 1.63 11.41 -5.78
N GLY A 438 1.34 11.26 -7.06
CA GLY A 438 1.59 12.22 -8.11
C GLY A 438 1.97 11.49 -9.39
N HIS A 439 1.91 12.18 -10.52
CA HIS A 439 2.18 11.54 -11.81
C HIS A 439 3.58 10.94 -11.87
N SER A 440 3.65 9.71 -12.37
CA SER A 440 4.88 8.94 -12.59
C SER A 440 5.69 8.71 -11.31
N THR A 441 4.98 8.44 -10.22
CA THR A 441 5.55 8.13 -8.90
C THR A 441 5.18 6.73 -8.40
N GLY A 442 4.68 5.87 -9.29
CA GLY A 442 4.41 4.48 -8.94
C GLY A 442 5.67 3.77 -8.46
N ASP A 443 5.52 2.84 -7.53
CA ASP A 443 6.64 2.06 -7.00
C ASP A 443 6.31 0.58 -6.84
N LEU A 444 6.07 0.11 -5.62
CA LEU A 444 5.59 -1.21 -5.30
C LEU A 444 4.09 -1.21 -5.05
N GLN A 445 3.53 -0.10 -4.56
CA GLN A 445 2.15 -0.11 -4.09
C GLN A 445 1.14 -0.25 -5.20
N TRP A 446 0.18 -1.13 -5.00
CA TRP A 446 -0.87 -1.41 -5.97
C TRP A 446 -2.21 -1.53 -5.27
N PHE A 447 -3.27 -1.45 -6.06
CA PHE A 447 -4.62 -1.53 -5.55
C PHE A 447 -5.50 -2.42 -6.43
N VAL A 448 -6.57 -2.95 -5.84
CA VAL A 448 -7.65 -3.63 -6.55
C VAL A 448 -8.95 -2.85 -6.36
N ASN A 449 -9.64 -2.55 -7.46
CA ASN A 449 -10.93 -1.88 -7.44
C ASN A 449 -12.01 -2.80 -6.87
N LEU A 450 -12.60 -2.43 -5.73
CA LEU A 450 -13.74 -3.14 -5.13
C LEU A 450 -15.08 -2.73 -5.74
N ARG A 451 -15.09 -1.69 -6.56
CA ARG A 451 -16.25 -1.19 -7.30
C ARG A 451 -15.78 -0.43 -8.53
N ASP A 452 -16.71 -0.02 -9.36
CA ASP A 452 -16.42 0.88 -10.47
C ASP A 452 -16.01 2.27 -9.95
N ASN A 453 -14.84 2.74 -10.40
CA ASN A 453 -14.18 3.94 -9.91
C ASN A 453 -13.83 4.90 -11.06
N ALA A 454 -14.85 5.46 -11.72
CA ALA A 454 -14.68 6.39 -12.84
C ALA A 454 -13.75 7.58 -12.54
N ARG A 455 -13.65 8.00 -11.27
CA ARG A 455 -12.74 9.08 -10.83
C ARG A 455 -11.25 8.78 -10.97
N LEU A 456 -10.88 7.51 -11.21
CA LEU A 456 -9.48 7.10 -11.39
C LEU A 456 -9.05 7.05 -12.87
N VAL A 457 -10.01 7.16 -13.79
CA VAL A 457 -9.75 7.16 -15.24
C VAL A 457 -8.85 8.34 -15.60
N GLY A 458 -7.74 8.06 -16.29
CA GLY A 458 -6.75 9.07 -16.67
C GLY A 458 -5.91 9.63 -15.52
N ALA A 459 -6.10 9.13 -14.28
CA ALA A 459 -5.32 9.53 -13.10
C ALA A 459 -4.43 8.40 -12.58
N TYR A 460 -4.81 7.15 -12.81
CA TYR A 460 -4.06 5.96 -12.37
C TYR A 460 -3.97 4.92 -13.48
N THR A 461 -2.80 4.28 -13.57
CA THR A 461 -2.53 3.19 -14.50
C THR A 461 -3.20 1.90 -14.05
N VAL A 462 -3.95 1.27 -14.97
CA VAL A 462 -4.44 -0.11 -14.84
C VAL A 462 -3.44 -1.04 -15.52
N PHE A 463 -2.77 -1.90 -14.76
CA PHE A 463 -1.80 -2.85 -15.30
C PHE A 463 -2.26 -4.31 -15.24
N GLY A 464 -3.41 -4.58 -14.63
CA GLY A 464 -3.92 -5.94 -14.50
C GLY A 464 -5.39 -6.00 -14.16
N VAL A 465 -5.89 -7.23 -14.06
CA VAL A 465 -7.28 -7.50 -13.71
C VAL A 465 -7.40 -8.82 -12.97
N VAL A 466 -8.23 -8.86 -11.93
CA VAL A 466 -8.58 -10.08 -11.21
C VAL A 466 -9.43 -10.96 -12.11
N VAL A 467 -8.94 -12.17 -12.39
CA VAL A 467 -9.61 -13.17 -13.24
C VAL A 467 -10.22 -14.31 -12.43
N GLU A 468 -9.75 -14.53 -11.20
CA GLU A 468 -10.28 -15.54 -10.27
C GLU A 468 -10.14 -15.04 -8.82
N GLY A 469 -11.07 -15.39 -7.92
CA GLY A 469 -10.93 -15.14 -6.47
C GLY A 469 -11.35 -13.75 -5.97
N MET A 470 -12.32 -13.08 -6.62
CA MET A 470 -12.77 -11.76 -6.16
C MET A 470 -13.42 -11.78 -4.77
N ASP A 471 -13.98 -12.91 -4.35
CA ASP A 471 -14.47 -13.14 -2.98
C ASP A 471 -13.35 -13.08 -1.94
N ALA A 472 -12.15 -13.58 -2.27
CA ALA A 472 -10.97 -13.43 -1.43
C ALA A 472 -10.57 -11.95 -1.32
N VAL A 473 -10.64 -11.18 -2.42
CA VAL A 473 -10.38 -9.73 -2.44
C VAL A 473 -11.40 -8.97 -1.57
N ASP A 474 -12.68 -9.33 -1.64
CA ASP A 474 -13.74 -8.68 -0.85
C ASP A 474 -13.62 -8.96 0.66
N ALA A 475 -13.03 -10.09 1.03
CA ALA A 475 -12.84 -10.49 2.42
C ALA A 475 -11.65 -9.81 3.10
N VAL A 476 -10.77 -9.16 2.33
CA VAL A 476 -9.55 -8.51 2.84
C VAL A 476 -9.88 -7.41 3.84
N MET A 477 -9.18 -7.42 4.97
CA MET A 477 -9.18 -6.39 6.00
C MET A 477 -7.79 -5.78 6.16
N GLU A 478 -7.73 -4.58 6.76
CA GLU A 478 -6.45 -3.89 6.98
C GLU A 478 -5.49 -4.78 7.77
N GLY A 479 -4.25 -4.93 7.28
CA GLY A 479 -3.22 -5.74 7.89
C GLY A 479 -3.25 -7.22 7.50
N ASP A 480 -4.21 -7.66 6.69
CA ASP A 480 -4.13 -8.98 6.06
C ASP A 480 -2.89 -9.06 5.17
N GLU A 481 -2.20 -10.20 5.21
CA GLU A 481 -0.87 -10.35 4.61
C GLU A 481 -0.91 -11.16 3.32
N ILE A 482 -0.18 -10.69 2.31
CA ILE A 482 0.17 -11.45 1.11
C ILE A 482 1.25 -12.46 1.51
N TYR A 483 0.88 -13.72 1.69
CA TYR A 483 1.85 -14.76 2.05
C TYR A 483 2.85 -15.01 0.93
N VAL A 484 2.33 -15.20 -0.29
CA VAL A 484 3.15 -15.32 -1.49
C VAL A 484 2.42 -14.75 -2.70
N MET A 485 3.18 -14.05 -3.54
CA MET A 485 2.75 -13.64 -4.87
C MET A 485 3.72 -14.26 -5.88
N ARG A 486 3.20 -15.04 -6.83
CA ARG A 486 4.04 -15.78 -7.78
C ARG A 486 3.47 -15.75 -9.20
N GLU A 487 4.36 -15.73 -10.19
CA GLU A 487 3.98 -15.98 -11.57
C GLU A 487 3.60 -17.45 -11.75
N VAL A 488 2.48 -17.72 -12.41
CA VAL A 488 1.96 -19.08 -12.63
C VAL A 488 1.82 -19.44 -14.11
N SER A 489 2.48 -18.69 -15.00
CA SER A 489 2.57 -18.82 -16.48
C SER A 489 1.55 -19.78 -17.13
N ALA A 490 0.65 -19.20 -17.93
CA ALA A 490 -0.49 -19.88 -18.55
C ALA A 490 -0.07 -21.05 -19.47
N SER A 491 -0.03 -22.26 -18.91
CA SER A 491 -0.19 -23.53 -19.64
C SER A 491 -1.60 -24.08 -19.51
N ARG A 492 -2.59 -23.26 -19.15
CA ARG A 492 -4.01 -23.60 -19.33
C ARG A 492 -4.50 -23.03 -20.67
N PRO A 493 -4.68 -23.85 -21.72
CA PRO A 493 -5.52 -23.44 -22.84
C PRO A 493 -6.90 -23.09 -22.29
N ALA A 494 -7.49 -22.01 -22.81
CA ALA A 494 -8.88 -21.69 -22.55
C ALA A 494 -9.71 -22.96 -22.84
N ARG A 495 -10.49 -23.44 -21.87
CA ARG A 495 -11.48 -24.46 -22.17
C ARG A 495 -12.50 -23.82 -23.13
N PRO A 496 -12.85 -24.50 -24.22
CA PRO A 496 -13.77 -23.99 -25.22
C PRO A 496 -15.15 -23.67 -24.64
#